data_AF-K9R1U4-F1
#
_entry.id   AF-K9R1U4-F1
#
_cell.length_a   1.000
_cell.length_b   1.000
_cell.length_c   1.000
_cell.angle_alpha   90.00
_cell.angle_beta   90.00
_cell.angle_gamma   90.00
#
_symmetry.space_group_name_H-M   'P 1'
#
loop_
_entity.id
_entity.type
_entity.pdbx_description
1 polymer ?
#
loop_
_entity_poly.entity_id
_entity_poly.type
_entity_poly.pdbx_seq_one_letter_code
_entity_poly.pdbx_strand_id
1 'polypeptide(L)'
;MIKQYTGTMPKIPECDRCLLYAHNPHLVCAVHPDGVDGDSCLDFREDPNAEAEELWQPEGATYYNGELILQPQQQWTQQQQLELLDTHPLFTGKCPQCGFTFDRDYTARVHWDCPECGWMDDSV
;
A
#
# COMPACT_ATOMS: atom_id res chain seq x y z
N MET A 1 33.63 32.52 -19.02
CA MET A 1 33.08 32.14 -17.71
C MET A 1 32.94 30.64 -17.70
N ILE A 2 33.71 29.96 -16.86
CA ILE A 2 33.80 28.50 -16.83
C ILE A 2 32.62 28.03 -15.96
N LYS A 3 31.55 27.51 -16.56
CA LYS A 3 30.47 26.87 -15.77
C LYS A 3 31.08 25.63 -15.11
N GLN A 4 31.17 25.66 -13.78
CA GLN A 4 31.63 24.54 -12.98
C GLN A 4 30.60 23.41 -13.13
N TYR A 5 30.99 22.28 -13.71
CA TYR A 5 30.16 21.07 -13.80
C TYR A 5 30.03 20.46 -12.40
N THR A 6 28.94 20.79 -11.70
CA THR A 6 28.47 20.01 -10.56
C THR A 6 27.78 18.78 -11.14
N GLY A 7 28.35 17.60 -10.96
CA GLY A 7 27.99 16.34 -11.62
C GLY A 7 26.61 15.74 -11.30
N THR A 8 25.56 16.55 -11.26
CA THR A 8 24.17 16.11 -11.17
C THR A 8 23.41 16.75 -12.32
N MET A 9 23.11 15.96 -13.35
CA MET A 9 22.25 16.42 -14.45
C MET A 9 20.87 16.78 -13.86
N PRO A 10 20.41 18.04 -13.96
CA PRO A 10 19.16 18.50 -13.39
C PRO A 10 17.97 17.91 -14.14
N LYS A 11 17.61 16.69 -13.73
CA LYS A 11 16.42 16.00 -14.19
C LYS A 11 15.26 16.36 -13.27
N ILE A 12 14.18 16.86 -13.85
CA ILE A 12 12.91 17.03 -13.12
C ILE A 12 12.13 15.71 -13.09
N PRO A 13 11.26 15.45 -12.09
CA PRO A 13 10.58 14.15 -11.93
C PRO A 13 9.81 13.68 -13.17
N GLU A 14 9.25 14.61 -13.93
CA GLU A 14 8.46 14.32 -15.14
C GLU A 14 9.32 13.87 -16.33
N CYS A 15 10.64 14.03 -16.30
CA CYS A 15 11.49 13.61 -17.41
C CYS A 15 11.37 12.10 -17.70
N ASP A 16 11.19 11.24 -16.69
CA ASP A 16 11.10 9.77 -16.89
C ASP A 16 9.92 9.33 -17.75
N ARG A 17 8.86 10.12 -17.77
CA ARG A 17 7.65 9.86 -18.54
C ARG A 17 7.54 10.72 -19.80
N CYS A 18 8.60 11.45 -20.15
CA CYS A 18 8.59 12.33 -21.31
C CYS A 18 8.99 11.55 -22.57
N LEU A 19 8.22 11.70 -23.66
CA LEU A 19 8.49 11.12 -24.98
C LEU A 19 9.88 11.47 -25.54
N LEU A 20 10.46 12.57 -25.07
CA LEU A 20 11.76 13.08 -25.52
C LEU A 20 12.93 12.56 -24.66
N TYR A 21 12.65 11.83 -23.58
CA TYR A 21 13.65 11.33 -22.65
C TYR A 21 14.61 10.36 -23.34
N ALA A 22 15.91 10.54 -23.10
CA ALA A 22 16.94 9.81 -23.86
C ALA A 22 17.26 8.43 -23.26
N HIS A 23 16.78 8.13 -22.05
CA HIS A 23 17.15 6.92 -21.28
C HIS A 23 18.67 6.66 -21.27
N ASN A 24 19.47 7.71 -21.25
CA ASN A 24 20.93 7.64 -21.38
C ASN A 24 21.60 8.27 -20.15
N PRO A 25 22.63 7.65 -19.56
CA PRO A 25 23.32 8.19 -18.39
C PRO A 25 24.14 9.46 -18.66
N HIS A 26 24.29 9.87 -19.93
CA HIS A 26 25.06 11.03 -20.34
C HIS A 26 24.21 12.16 -20.91
N LEU A 27 22.91 11.93 -21.16
CA LEU A 27 22.01 12.90 -21.79
C LEU A 27 20.63 12.82 -21.13
N VAL A 28 20.04 13.97 -20.79
CA VAL A 28 18.69 14.01 -20.21
C VAL A 28 17.65 13.75 -21.30
N CYS A 29 17.54 14.61 -22.31
CA CYS A 29 16.57 14.43 -23.40
C CYS A 29 17.11 14.98 -24.73
N ALA A 30 16.42 14.70 -25.84
CA ALA A 30 16.87 15.14 -27.18
C ALA A 30 16.90 16.67 -27.37
N VAL A 31 16.06 17.41 -26.61
CA VAL A 31 15.92 18.87 -26.71
C VAL A 31 16.82 19.59 -25.69
N HIS A 32 16.94 19.01 -24.49
CA HIS A 32 17.74 19.53 -23.39
C HIS A 32 18.75 18.47 -22.95
N PRO A 33 19.88 18.31 -23.67
CA PRO A 33 20.91 17.32 -23.34
C PRO A 33 21.42 17.41 -21.91
N ASP A 34 21.62 18.63 -21.41
CA ASP A 34 22.11 18.92 -20.06
C ASP A 34 20.98 19.09 -19.03
N GLY A 35 19.71 18.91 -19.41
CA GLY A 35 18.55 19.22 -18.57
C GLY A 35 18.11 20.68 -18.63
N VAL A 36 17.07 21.02 -17.87
CA VAL A 36 16.47 22.38 -17.84
C VAL A 36 16.84 23.09 -16.54
N ASP A 37 16.97 24.41 -16.61
CA ASP A 37 17.12 25.26 -15.43
C ASP A 37 15.72 25.54 -14.82
N GLY A 38 15.27 24.71 -13.87
CA GLY A 38 13.99 24.92 -13.18
C GLY A 38 13.32 23.64 -12.66
N ASP A 39 12.06 23.78 -12.25
CA ASP A 39 11.19 22.70 -11.77
C ASP A 39 10.18 22.21 -12.83
N SER A 40 10.16 22.84 -14.02
CA SER A 40 9.23 22.52 -15.11
C SER A 40 9.89 22.64 -16.48
N CYS A 41 9.35 21.94 -17.49
CA CYS A 41 9.87 21.91 -18.86
C CYS A 41 8.76 22.24 -19.87
N LEU A 42 8.96 23.29 -20.68
CA LEU A 42 8.01 23.69 -21.72
C LEU A 42 7.87 22.67 -22.86
N ASP A 43 8.89 21.83 -23.04
CA ASP A 43 8.92 20.79 -24.06
C ASP A 43 8.43 19.43 -23.54
N PHE A 44 7.92 19.37 -22.30
CA PHE A 44 7.39 18.13 -21.74
C PHE A 44 6.24 17.60 -22.61
N ARG A 45 6.31 16.31 -22.93
CA ARG A 45 5.28 15.57 -23.66
C ARG A 45 5.21 14.19 -23.04
N GLU A 46 4.07 13.84 -22.46
CA GLU A 46 3.89 12.51 -21.88
C GLU A 46 4.04 11.43 -22.97
N ASP A 47 4.89 10.43 -22.70
CA ASP A 47 5.03 9.26 -23.56
C ASP A 47 3.81 8.36 -23.33
N PRO A 48 2.97 8.10 -24.35
CA PRO A 48 1.82 7.21 -24.21
C PRO A 48 2.23 5.75 -23.91
N ASN A 49 3.49 5.40 -24.10
CA ASN A 49 4.07 4.10 -23.77
C ASN A 49 4.97 4.15 -22.53
N ALA A 50 5.04 5.27 -21.79
CA ALA A 50 5.71 5.27 -20.50
C ALA A 50 5.02 4.26 -19.59
N GLU A 51 5.67 3.13 -19.37
CA GLU A 51 5.22 2.16 -18.39
C GLU A 51 5.26 2.87 -17.03
N ALA A 52 4.12 2.86 -16.32
CA ALA A 52 4.12 3.25 -14.91
C ALA A 52 5.19 2.38 -14.23
N GLU A 53 6.09 2.98 -13.46
CA GLU A 53 7.11 2.24 -12.73
C GLU A 53 6.44 1.06 -12.01
N GLU A 54 6.68 -0.15 -12.50
CA GLU A 54 6.17 -1.36 -11.86
C GLU A 54 6.96 -1.51 -10.56
N LEU A 55 6.39 -1.00 -9.48
CA LEU A 55 6.90 -1.21 -8.13
C LEU A 55 6.82 -2.71 -7.86
N TRP A 56 7.96 -3.38 -8.03
CA TRP A 56 8.06 -4.81 -7.74
C TRP A 56 7.61 -5.09 -6.31
N GLN A 57 6.70 -6.06 -6.16
CA GLN A 57 6.23 -6.53 -4.85
C GLN A 57 6.33 -8.06 -4.78
N PRO A 58 6.86 -8.63 -3.69
CA PRO A 58 6.82 -10.07 -3.49
C PRO A 58 5.39 -10.55 -3.23
N GLU A 59 5.12 -11.82 -3.52
CA GLU A 59 3.82 -12.46 -3.24
C GLU A 59 3.46 -12.31 -1.75
N GLY A 60 2.26 -11.77 -1.47
CA GLY A 60 1.79 -11.53 -0.11
C GLY A 60 2.24 -10.21 0.52
N ALA A 61 2.92 -9.32 -0.21
CA ALA A 61 3.25 -7.98 0.27
C ALA A 61 2.46 -6.88 -0.45
N THR A 62 2.25 -5.75 0.21
CA THR A 62 1.65 -4.55 -0.34
C THR A 62 2.43 -3.32 0.12
N TYR A 63 2.39 -2.22 -0.64
CA TYR A 63 2.93 -0.94 -0.17
C TYR A 63 1.84 -0.15 0.55
N TYR A 64 2.13 0.31 1.78
CA TYR A 64 1.29 1.24 2.53
C TYR A 64 2.15 2.43 2.97
N ASN A 65 1.74 3.65 2.58
CA ASN A 65 2.53 4.87 2.79
C ASN A 65 3.98 4.78 2.29
N GLY A 66 4.21 4.05 1.19
CA GLY A 66 5.55 3.85 0.61
C GLY A 66 6.43 2.83 1.36
N GLU A 67 5.92 2.22 2.43
CA GLU A 67 6.58 1.12 3.12
C GLU A 67 6.02 -0.23 2.66
N LEU A 68 6.90 -1.21 2.43
CA LEU A 68 6.50 -2.56 2.08
C LEU A 68 6.03 -3.31 3.33
N ILE A 69 4.75 -3.64 3.40
CA ILE A 69 4.14 -4.43 4.47
C ILE A 69 3.88 -5.86 3.99
N LEU A 70 4.29 -6.85 4.78
CA LEU A 70 3.90 -8.25 4.55
C LEU A 70 2.48 -8.43 5.11
N GLN A 71 1.54 -8.83 4.26
CA GLN A 71 0.22 -9.16 4.76
C GLN A 71 0.32 -10.43 5.60
N PRO A 72 -0.27 -10.46 6.81
CA PRO A 72 -0.40 -11.68 7.57
C PRO A 72 -1.02 -12.76 6.67
N GLN A 73 -0.45 -13.96 6.66
CA GLN A 73 -1.04 -15.06 5.90
C GLN A 73 -2.47 -15.27 6.39
N GLN A 74 -3.41 -14.96 5.50
CA GLN A 74 -4.83 -14.98 5.80
C GLN A 74 -5.24 -16.45 5.93
N GLN A 75 -5.29 -16.95 7.16
CA GLN A 75 -5.59 -18.37 7.45
C GLN A 75 -7.05 -18.73 7.12
N TRP A 76 -7.90 -17.73 6.91
CA TRP A 76 -9.33 -17.87 6.67
C TRP A 76 -9.70 -17.46 5.25
N THR A 77 -10.59 -18.22 4.63
CA THR A 77 -11.24 -17.82 3.38
C THR A 77 -12.13 -16.60 3.62
N GLN A 78 -12.50 -15.91 2.54
CA GLN A 78 -13.43 -14.77 2.62
C GLN A 78 -14.76 -15.19 3.29
N GLN A 79 -15.29 -16.38 3.00
CA GLN A 79 -16.53 -16.85 3.62
C GLN A 79 -16.38 -17.05 5.14
N GLN A 80 -15.26 -17.62 5.59
CA GLN A 80 -15.00 -17.81 7.03
C GLN A 80 -14.84 -16.48 7.77
N GLN A 81 -14.22 -15.49 7.14
CA GLN A 81 -14.14 -14.14 7.71
C GLN A 81 -15.51 -13.48 7.84
N LEU A 82 -16.37 -13.63 6.84
CA LEU A 82 -17.74 -13.11 6.91
C LEU A 82 -18.54 -13.81 8.01
N GLU A 83 -18.39 -15.13 8.14
CA GLU A 83 -19.03 -15.90 9.22
C GLU A 83 -18.59 -15.41 10.60
N LEU A 84 -17.30 -15.08 10.79
CA LEU A 84 -16.82 -14.48 12.04
C LEU A 84 -17.47 -13.14 12.35
N LEU A 85 -17.60 -12.26 11.35
CA LEU A 85 -18.27 -10.95 11.54
C LEU A 85 -19.74 -11.12 11.97
N ASP A 86 -20.40 -12.15 11.48
CA ASP A 86 -21.82 -12.40 11.73
C ASP A 86 -22.11 -13.24 12.99
N THR A 87 -21.12 -13.98 13.50
CA THR A 87 -21.33 -14.94 14.61
C THR A 87 -20.52 -14.63 15.86
N HIS A 88 -19.35 -13.99 15.73
CA HIS A 88 -18.42 -13.86 16.85
C HIS A 88 -18.87 -12.77 17.84
N PRO A 89 -18.85 -13.04 19.16
CA PRO A 89 -19.25 -12.07 20.18
C PRO A 89 -18.52 -10.73 20.14
N LEU A 90 -17.26 -10.72 19.69
CA LEU A 90 -16.48 -9.49 19.46
C LEU A 90 -17.18 -8.49 18.53
N PHE A 91 -17.89 -8.99 17.51
CA PHE A 91 -18.57 -8.15 16.52
C PHE A 91 -20.06 -8.01 16.80
N THR A 92 -20.71 -9.10 17.22
CA THR A 92 -22.17 -9.14 17.42
C THR A 92 -22.61 -8.71 18.83
N GLY A 93 -21.71 -8.77 19.80
CA GLY A 93 -22.00 -8.61 21.23
C GLY A 93 -22.83 -9.76 21.83
N LYS A 94 -23.03 -10.87 21.10
CA LYS A 94 -23.90 -11.98 21.50
C LYS A 94 -23.23 -13.34 21.37
N CYS A 95 -23.57 -14.25 22.28
CA CYS A 95 -23.15 -15.65 22.16
C CYS A 95 -23.81 -16.30 20.94
N PRO A 96 -23.05 -16.94 20.03
CA PRO A 96 -23.62 -17.56 18.83
C PRO A 96 -24.54 -18.75 19.15
N GLN A 97 -24.39 -19.39 20.31
CA GLN A 97 -25.13 -20.58 20.69
C GLN A 97 -26.45 -20.30 21.43
N CYS A 98 -26.44 -19.36 22.38
CA CYS A 98 -27.63 -19.08 23.22
C CYS A 98 -28.16 -17.64 23.11
N GLY A 99 -27.46 -16.75 22.41
CA GLY A 99 -27.86 -15.34 22.26
C GLY A 99 -27.61 -14.46 23.50
N PHE A 100 -26.91 -14.97 24.52
CA PHE A 100 -26.50 -14.19 25.69
C PHE A 100 -25.77 -12.90 25.27
N THR A 101 -26.15 -11.76 25.85
CA THR A 101 -25.57 -10.46 25.51
C THR A 101 -24.42 -10.14 26.44
N PHE A 102 -23.24 -9.91 25.88
CA PHE A 102 -22.04 -9.55 26.64
C PHE A 102 -22.05 -8.07 27.02
N ASP A 103 -21.43 -7.75 28.15
CA ASP A 103 -21.19 -6.36 28.58
C ASP A 103 -20.28 -5.64 27.56
N ARG A 104 -20.53 -4.34 27.37
CA ARG A 104 -19.95 -3.48 26.34
C ARG A 104 -18.54 -2.98 26.63
N ASP A 105 -17.92 -3.41 27.72
CA ASP A 105 -16.51 -3.14 28.00
C ASP A 105 -15.59 -4.05 27.16
N TYR A 106 -15.70 -3.93 25.83
CA TYR A 106 -15.01 -4.76 24.86
C TYR A 106 -13.52 -4.46 24.78
N THR A 107 -13.09 -3.29 25.26
CA THR A 107 -11.71 -2.79 25.12
C THR A 107 -10.66 -3.58 25.91
N ALA A 108 -11.08 -4.33 26.93
CA ALA A 108 -10.16 -5.13 27.75
C ALA A 108 -10.44 -6.65 27.67
N ARG A 109 -11.43 -7.08 26.87
CA ARG A 109 -11.91 -8.46 26.90
C ARG A 109 -11.19 -9.31 25.87
N VAL A 110 -10.34 -10.21 26.36
CA VAL A 110 -9.57 -11.17 25.54
C VAL A 110 -10.33 -12.49 25.35
N HIS A 111 -11.23 -12.86 26.26
CA HIS A 111 -11.98 -14.13 26.22
C HIS A 111 -13.49 -13.90 26.14
N TRP A 112 -14.14 -14.58 25.20
CA TRP A 112 -15.58 -14.48 24.94
C TRP A 112 -16.38 -15.70 25.40
N ASP A 113 -15.91 -16.38 26.44
CA ASP A 113 -16.59 -17.54 27.00
C ASP A 113 -17.98 -17.16 27.54
N CYS A 114 -18.98 -17.93 27.13
CA CYS A 114 -20.37 -17.70 27.50
C CYS A 114 -20.70 -18.31 28.86
N PRO A 115 -21.10 -17.51 29.87
CA PRO A 115 -21.42 -18.00 31.20
C PRO A 115 -22.72 -18.82 31.26
N GLU A 116 -23.62 -18.66 30.28
CA GLU A 116 -24.94 -19.31 30.28
C GLU A 116 -24.93 -20.71 29.66
N CYS A 117 -24.27 -20.87 28.51
CA CYS A 117 -24.31 -22.13 27.75
C CYS A 117 -22.96 -22.85 27.67
N GLY A 118 -21.88 -22.26 28.22
CA GLY A 118 -20.55 -22.86 28.21
C GLY A 118 -19.86 -22.88 26.84
N TRP A 119 -20.34 -22.09 25.87
CA TRP A 119 -19.61 -21.86 24.63
C TRP A 119 -18.28 -21.18 24.94
N MET A 120 -17.18 -21.68 24.39
CA MET A 120 -15.82 -21.14 24.59
C MET A 120 -15.30 -20.57 23.29
N ASP A 121 -14.57 -19.46 23.39
CA ASP A 121 -13.96 -18.80 22.25
C ASP A 121 -12.56 -19.41 21.98
N ASP A 122 -12.46 -20.25 20.95
CA ASP A 122 -11.21 -20.88 20.52
C ASP A 122 -10.42 -20.02 19.50
N SER A 123 -10.80 -18.73 19.32
CA SER A 123 -10.18 -17.80 18.37
C SER A 123 -8.91 -17.16 18.95
N VAL A 124 -7.79 -17.90 19.03
CA VAL A 124 -6.46 -17.37 19.40
C VAL A 124 -5.40 -17.63 18.33
#